data_AF-A0A6G2DPZ6-F1
#
_entry.id   AF-A0A6G2DPZ6-F1
#
_cell.length_a   1.000
_cell.length_b   1.000
_cell.length_c   1.000
_cell.angle_alpha   90.00
_cell.angle_beta   90.00
_cell.angle_gamma   90.00
#
_symmetry.space_group_name_H-M   'P 1'
#
loop_
_entity.id
_entity.type
_entity.pdbx_description
1 polymer ?
#
loop_
_entity_poly.entity_id
_entity_poly.type
_entity_poly.pdbx_seq_one_letter_code
_entity_poly.pdbx_strand_id
1 'polypeptide(L)' 'MEFVSPIKDNDDIQAMKDYLREWNEMYYMLFITGLNTGLRVGDILTLK' A
#
# COMPACT_ATOMS: atom_id res chain seq x y z
N MET A 1 17.72 -6.03 13.46
CA MET A 1 16.57 -5.32 12.87
C MET A 1 17.09 -4.66 11.61
N GLU A 2 16.56 -5.04 10.46
CA GLU A 2 16.87 -4.34 9.22
C GLU A 2 16.32 -2.92 9.31
N PHE A 3 17.16 -1.92 9.02
CA PHE A 3 16.74 -0.53 9.00
C PHE A 3 15.97 -0.29 7.71
N VAL A 4 14.66 -0.11 7.83
CA VAL A 4 13.80 0.24 6.70
C VAL A 4 13.38 1.70 6.82
N SER A 5 13.63 2.47 5.76
CA SER A 5 13.08 3.82 5.65
C SER A 5 11.67 3.76 5.08
N PRO A 6 10.69 4.46 5.67
CA PRO A 6 9.38 4.57 5.06
C PRO A 6 9.44 5.39 3.77
N ILE A 7 8.56 5.08 2.84
CA ILE A 7 8.31 5.92 1.65
C ILE A 7 7.63 7.21 2.12
N LYS A 8 8.23 8.35 1.79
CA LYS A 8 7.71 9.68 2.18
C LYS A 8 7.39 10.56 0.98
N ASP A 9 7.94 10.23 -0.19
CA ASP A 9 7.75 10.99 -1.40
C ASP A 9 6.39 10.64 -2.03
N ASN A 10 5.66 11.68 -2.45
CA ASN A 10 4.38 11.51 -3.12
C ASN A 10 4.55 10.90 -4.51
N ASP A 11 5.66 11.18 -5.19
CA ASP A 11 5.95 10.64 -6.52
C ASP A 11 6.20 9.13 -6.45
N ASP A 12 6.93 8.67 -5.43
CA ASP A 12 7.15 7.24 -5.16
C ASP A 12 5.83 6.52 -4.83
N ILE A 13 4.96 7.16 -4.03
CA ILE A 13 3.63 6.62 -3.71
C ILE A 13 2.78 6.52 -4.98
N GLN A 14 2.84 7.53 -5.85
CA GLN A 14 2.08 7.55 -7.09
C GLN A 14 2.59 6.48 -8.08
N ALA A 15 3.90 6.35 -8.25
CA ALA A 15 4.51 5.30 -9.07
C ALA A 15 4.09 3.89 -8.60
N MET A 16 4.04 3.66 -7.28
CA MET A 16 3.56 2.40 -6.71
C MET A 16 2.08 2.16 -7.01
N LYS A 17 1.23 3.19 -6.90
CA LYS A 17 -0.19 3.10 -7.25
C LYS A 17 -0.38 2.70 -8.71
N ASP A 18 0.35 3.34 -9.62
CA ASP A 18 0.23 3.09 -11.06
C ASP A 18 0.71 1.67 -11.41
N TYR A 19 1.86 1.25 -10.87
CA TYR A 19 2.38 -0.10 -11.04
C TYR A 19 1.39 -1.17 -10.54
N LEU A 20 0.87 -1.02 -9.32
CA LEU A 20 -0.05 -2.00 -8.74
C LEU A 20 -1.37 -2.04 -9.50
N ARG A 21 -1.86 -0.90 -9.99
CA ARG A 21 -3.10 -0.84 -10.77
C ARG A 21 -2.99 -1.57 -12.10
N GLU A 22 -1.83 -1.48 -12.76
CA GLU A 22 -1.56 -2.22 -14.00
C GLU A 22 -1.35 -3.71 -13.73
N TRP A 23 -0.65 -4.05 -12.65
CA TRP A 23 -0.31 -5.43 -12.33
C TRP A 23 -1.49 -6.24 -11.80
N ASN A 24 -2.20 -5.73 -10.78
CA ASN A 24 -3.30 -6.42 -10.14
C ASN A 24 -4.15 -5.48 -9.25
N GLU A 25 -5.43 -5.38 -9.58
CA GLU A 25 -6.39 -4.51 -8.88
C GLU A 25 -6.52 -4.82 -7.38
N MET A 26 -6.44 -6.08 -6.95
CA MET A 26 -6.55 -6.45 -5.53
C MET A 26 -5.40 -5.86 -4.70
N TYR A 27 -4.17 -5.94 -5.20
CA TYR A 27 -3.01 -5.39 -4.48
C TYR A 27 -3.01 -3.87 -4.49
N TYR A 28 -3.46 -3.25 -5.58
CA TYR A 28 -3.71 -1.81 -5.62
C TYR A 28 -4.72 -1.40 -4.53
N MET A 29 -5.83 -2.11 -4.40
CA MET A 29 -6.86 -1.84 -3.38
C MET A 29 -6.33 -2.02 -1.95
N LEU A 30 -5.55 -3.08 -1.70
CA LEU A 30 -4.89 -3.28 -0.39
C LEU A 30 -3.94 -2.13 -0.07
N PHE A 31 -3.14 -1.70 -1.04
CA PHE A 31 -2.17 -0.63 -0.87
C PHE A 31 -2.84 0.70 -0.52
N ILE A 32 -3.85 1.13 -1.29
CA ILE A 32 -4.56 2.39 -1.00
C ILE A 32 -5.36 2.32 0.31
N THR A 33 -5.90 1.15 0.67
CA THR A 33 -6.62 0.97 1.93
C THR A 33 -5.67 1.12 3.11
N GLY A 34 -4.51 0.45 3.07
CA GLY A 34 -3.49 0.59 4.11
C GLY A 34 -2.94 2.00 4.20
N LEU A 35 -2.71 2.67 3.06
CA LEU A 35 -2.22 4.05 3.01
C LEU A 35 -3.21 5.04 3.64
N ASN A 36 -4.50 4.92 3.33
CA ASN A 36 -5.53 5.87 3.79
C ASN A 36 -6.00 5.62 5.24
N THR A 37 -5.85 4.40 5.74
CA THR A 37 -6.36 4.01 7.08
C THR A 37 -5.25 3.77 8.10
N GLY A 38 -4.00 3.58 7.67
CA GLY A 38 -2.88 3.19 8.53
C GLY A 38 -2.97 1.75 9.06
N LEU A 39 -3.92 0.95 8.58
CA LEU A 39 -4.07 -0.45 8.97
C LEU A 39 -2.96 -1.31 8.37
N ARG A 40 -2.50 -2.32 9.12
CA ARG A 40 -1.59 -3.33 8.56
C ARG A 40 -2.37 -4.25 7.65
N VAL A 41 -1.68 -4.87 6.68
CA VAL A 41 -2.30 -5.83 5.75
C VAL A 41 -3.10 -6.92 6.48
N GLY A 42 -2.58 -7.45 7.60
CA GLY A 42 -3.32 -8.45 8.39
C GLY A 42 -4.66 -7.92 8.92
N ASP A 43 -4.69 -6.69 9.40
CA ASP A 43 -5.91 -6.06 9.92
C ASP A 43 -6.92 -5.87 8.78
N ILE A 44 -6.46 -5.44 7.61
CA ILE A 44 -7.30 -5.24 6.41
C ILE A 44 -7.95 -6.56 5.97
N LEU A 45 -7.19 -7.66 5.97
CA LEU A 45 -7.69 -8.97 5.54
C LEU A 45 -8.76 -9.55 6.49
N THR A 46 -8.83 -9.05 7.72
CA THR A 46 -9.82 -9.47 8.72
C THR A 46 -11.08 -8.59 8.75
N LEU A 47 -11.15 -7.56 7.89
CA LEU A 47 -12.35 -6.73 7.77
C LEU A 47 -13.52 -7.57 7.23
N LYS A 48 -14.71 -7.34 7.80
CA LYS A 48 -15.96 -8.08 7.47
C LYS A 48 -16.79 -7.34 6.43
#